data_AF-A0A2E2HQ76-F1
#
_entry.id   AF-A0A2E2HQ76-F1
#
_cell.length_a   1.000
_cell.length_b   1.000
_cell.length_c   1.000
_cell.angle_alpha   90.00
_cell.angle_beta   90.00
_cell.angle_gamma   90.00
#
_symmetry.space_group_name_H-M   'P 1'
#
loop_
_entity.id
_entity.type
_entity.pdbx_description
1 polymer ?
#
loop_
_entity_poly.entity_id
_entity_poly.type
_entity_poly.pdbx_seq_one_letter_code
_entity_poly.pdbx_strand_id
1 'polypeptide(L)'
;MATITQSFTYALPEENYVAGISTTKTATYTYIGPDEFDVEIDGEGYIINFDLTEYPSPDRKKTIKATESSQLPIAYLARHHVDEEGFVWTENYVQETMDNGDVYNRLDNPDLEDVYMTPRWDESQGKWIVEQILKEQRNNAQAEAKRRKSYVETYYSQYDFGADVNAKIDAYLVGITSYINANPKYKTWKYTTQPTPPDIPKIDADIMKAFKNLPLPHSYALGGGPVLTFPGETAEG
;
A
#
# COMPACT_ATOMS: atom_id res chain seq x y z
N MET A 1 32.11 -14.81 -16.82
CA MET A 1 31.48 -13.58 -16.32
C MET A 1 32.59 -12.73 -15.74
N ALA A 2 32.61 -11.45 -16.08
CA ALA A 2 33.57 -10.49 -15.55
C ALA A 2 32.90 -9.68 -14.44
N THR A 3 33.62 -9.42 -13.35
CA THR A 3 33.14 -8.47 -12.34
C THR A 3 33.22 -7.05 -12.92
N ILE A 4 32.13 -6.31 -12.82
CA ILE A 4 32.02 -4.92 -13.25
C ILE A 4 31.67 -4.02 -12.07
N THR A 5 32.05 -2.76 -12.17
CA THR A 5 31.60 -1.69 -11.29
C THR A 5 30.87 -0.66 -12.13
N GLN A 6 29.58 -0.44 -11.84
CA GLN A 6 28.77 0.55 -12.57
C GLN A 6 27.89 1.32 -11.59
N SER A 7 27.86 2.65 -11.77
CA SER A 7 26.96 3.51 -11.03
C SER A 7 25.75 3.89 -11.88
N PHE A 8 24.59 3.98 -11.22
CA PHE A 8 23.35 4.41 -11.84
C PHE A 8 22.55 5.29 -10.88
N THR A 9 21.69 6.12 -11.44
CA THR A 9 20.73 6.93 -10.69
C THR A 9 19.35 6.34 -10.87
N TYR A 10 18.62 6.18 -9.78
CA TYR A 10 17.27 5.62 -9.80
C TYR A 10 16.29 6.51 -9.03
N ALA A 11 15.05 6.56 -9.50
CA ALA A 11 14.00 7.34 -8.87
C ALA A 11 13.57 6.71 -7.55
N LEU A 12 13.28 7.55 -6.56
CA LEU A 12 12.77 7.13 -5.25
C LEU A 12 11.38 7.72 -5.02
N PRO A 13 10.55 7.13 -4.14
CA PRO A 13 9.34 7.79 -3.70
C PRO A 13 9.68 9.02 -2.85
N GLU A 14 8.80 10.02 -2.88
CA GLU A 14 8.90 11.18 -1.98
C GLU A 14 9.02 10.71 -0.52
N GLU A 15 8.21 9.72 -0.17
CA GLU A 15 8.19 9.08 1.12
C GLU A 15 8.13 7.56 1.00
N ASN A 16 9.01 6.88 1.73
CA ASN A 16 9.06 5.42 1.72
C ASN A 16 7.72 4.83 2.16
N TYR A 17 7.34 3.72 1.52
CA TYR A 17 6.11 2.97 1.79
C TYR A 17 4.78 3.66 1.41
N VAL A 18 4.83 4.85 0.81
CA VAL A 18 3.66 5.57 0.27
C VAL A 18 3.68 5.49 -1.24
N ALA A 19 2.52 5.16 -1.84
CA ALA A 19 2.42 4.97 -3.28
C ALA A 19 2.79 6.23 -4.07
N GLY A 20 3.61 6.04 -5.12
CA GLY A 20 4.00 7.07 -6.07
C GLY A 20 5.51 7.28 -6.12
N ILE A 21 6.05 7.41 -7.32
CA ILE A 21 7.46 7.70 -7.56
C ILE A 21 7.64 9.22 -7.65
N SER A 22 8.66 9.76 -6.97
CA SER A 22 8.99 11.16 -7.06
C SER A 22 9.52 11.49 -8.46
N THR A 23 9.20 12.67 -8.96
CA THR A 23 9.80 13.22 -10.18
C THR A 23 11.09 13.99 -9.91
N THR A 24 11.46 14.20 -8.64
CA THR A 24 12.57 15.07 -8.22
C THR A 24 13.57 14.39 -7.30
N LYS A 25 13.16 13.32 -6.61
CA LYS A 25 13.99 12.57 -5.66
C LYS A 25 14.58 11.34 -6.34
N THR A 26 15.89 11.30 -6.39
CA THR A 26 16.67 10.19 -6.93
C THR A 26 17.83 9.87 -6.00
N ALA A 27 18.32 8.64 -6.04
CA ALA A 27 19.57 8.26 -5.39
C ALA A 27 20.52 7.61 -6.40
N THR A 28 21.82 7.72 -6.13
CA THR A 28 22.87 7.10 -6.92
C THR A 28 23.37 5.87 -6.19
N TYR A 29 23.43 4.77 -6.93
CA TYR A 29 23.79 3.45 -6.45
C TYR A 29 24.95 2.92 -7.28
N THR A 30 25.79 2.07 -6.67
CA THR A 30 26.92 1.42 -7.35
C THR A 30 26.76 -0.08 -7.26
N TYR A 31 26.58 -0.71 -8.42
CA TYR A 31 26.63 -2.16 -8.57
C TYR A 31 28.08 -2.61 -8.69
N ILE A 32 28.44 -3.63 -7.92
CA ILE A 32 29.68 -4.38 -8.04
C ILE A 32 29.28 -5.85 -8.10
N GLY A 33 29.59 -6.53 -9.21
CA GLY A 33 29.16 -7.91 -9.42
C GLY A 33 29.35 -8.37 -10.86
N PRO A 34 28.84 -9.55 -11.23
CA PRO A 34 28.92 -10.09 -12.59
C PRO A 34 28.30 -9.17 -13.64
N ASP A 35 28.90 -9.11 -14.84
CA ASP A 35 28.38 -8.39 -16.01
C ASP A 35 27.04 -8.93 -16.52
N GLU A 36 26.81 -10.21 -16.34
CA GLU A 36 25.54 -10.89 -16.51
C GLU A 36 25.47 -12.13 -15.60
N PHE A 37 24.26 -12.54 -15.24
CA PHE A 37 24.01 -13.79 -14.53
C PHE A 37 22.60 -14.31 -14.81
N ASP A 38 22.42 -15.61 -14.64
CA ASP A 38 21.15 -16.28 -14.89
C ASP A 38 20.39 -16.51 -13.58
N VAL A 39 19.06 -16.40 -13.65
CA VAL A 39 18.14 -16.65 -12.54
C VAL A 39 17.00 -17.58 -12.97
N GLU A 40 16.42 -18.29 -12.01
CA GLU A 40 15.19 -19.05 -12.20
C GLU A 40 14.01 -18.27 -11.66
N ILE A 41 12.92 -18.21 -12.43
CA ILE A 41 11.65 -17.63 -12.02
C ILE A 41 10.58 -18.70 -11.74
N ASP A 42 9.60 -18.37 -10.92
CA ASP A 42 8.36 -19.15 -10.76
C ASP A 42 7.33 -18.84 -11.86
N GLY A 43 6.11 -19.39 -11.72
CA GLY A 43 5.02 -19.17 -12.68
C GLY A 43 4.41 -17.76 -12.65
N GLU A 44 4.70 -16.96 -11.62
CA GLU A 44 4.27 -15.55 -11.50
C GLU A 44 5.37 -14.57 -11.96
N GLY A 45 6.57 -15.09 -12.19
CA GLY A 45 7.74 -14.37 -12.67
C GLY A 45 8.72 -13.96 -11.58
N TYR A 46 8.48 -14.33 -10.32
CA TYR A 46 9.36 -13.97 -9.21
C TYR A 46 10.64 -14.81 -9.26
N ILE A 47 11.77 -14.18 -8.97
CA ILE A 47 13.05 -14.88 -8.86
C ILE A 47 13.02 -15.80 -7.64
N ILE A 48 13.27 -17.10 -7.86
CA ILE A 48 13.30 -18.11 -6.80
C ILE A 48 14.67 -18.76 -6.62
N ASN A 49 15.58 -18.60 -7.58
CA ASN A 49 16.93 -19.13 -7.49
C ASN A 49 17.93 -18.26 -8.27
N PHE A 50 19.07 -17.97 -7.64
CA PHE A 50 20.21 -17.25 -8.21
C PHE A 50 21.42 -18.18 -8.49
N ASP A 51 21.45 -19.38 -7.88
CA ASP A 51 22.50 -20.38 -8.06
C ASP A 51 21.93 -21.59 -8.82
N LEU A 52 21.99 -21.49 -10.15
CA LEU A 52 21.49 -22.52 -11.05
C LEU A 52 22.43 -23.73 -11.08
N THR A 53 22.30 -24.60 -10.09
CA THR A 53 23.03 -25.89 -10.04
C THR A 53 22.45 -26.92 -11.01
N GLU A 54 21.15 -26.84 -11.30
CA GLU A 54 20.45 -27.58 -12.35
C GLU A 54 19.96 -26.60 -13.42
N TYR A 55 19.87 -27.05 -14.69
CA TYR A 55 19.36 -26.19 -15.77
C TYR A 55 17.84 -26.11 -15.69
N PRO A 56 17.25 -24.96 -15.29
CA PRO A 56 15.80 -24.81 -15.30
C PRO A 56 15.28 -24.87 -16.75
N SER A 57 13.96 -25.07 -16.92
CA SER A 57 13.39 -25.02 -18.26
C SER A 57 13.67 -23.66 -18.91
N PRO A 58 13.81 -23.60 -20.25
CA PRO A 58 14.10 -22.34 -20.94
C PRO A 58 13.11 -21.22 -20.64
N ASP A 59 11.84 -21.57 -20.38
CA ASP A 59 10.79 -20.60 -20.07
C ASP A 59 11.01 -19.94 -18.69
N ARG A 60 11.64 -20.67 -17.75
CA ARG A 60 11.88 -20.23 -16.37
C ARG A 60 13.27 -19.63 -16.17
N LYS A 61 14.18 -19.82 -17.12
CA LYS A 61 15.51 -19.23 -17.09
C LYS A 61 15.47 -17.81 -17.64
N LYS A 62 15.90 -16.81 -16.87
CA LYS A 62 16.09 -15.44 -17.36
C LYS A 62 17.50 -14.97 -17.08
N THR A 63 18.08 -14.22 -18.02
CA THR A 63 19.40 -13.61 -17.86
C THR A 63 19.23 -12.14 -17.49
N ILE A 64 19.91 -11.71 -16.42
CA ILE A 64 20.04 -10.31 -16.04
C ILE A 64 21.38 -9.80 -16.55
N LYS A 65 21.37 -8.70 -17.31
CA LYS A 65 22.58 -8.11 -17.89
C LYS A 65 22.89 -6.77 -17.25
N ALA A 66 23.79 -6.75 -16.28
CA ALA A 66 24.19 -5.54 -15.57
C ALA A 66 24.90 -4.50 -16.48
N THR A 67 25.33 -4.91 -17.68
CA THR A 67 25.85 -3.98 -18.70
C THR A 67 24.77 -3.16 -19.41
N GLU A 68 23.50 -3.54 -19.31
CA GLU A 68 22.37 -2.80 -19.88
C GLU A 68 21.78 -1.84 -18.83
N SER A 69 21.71 -0.54 -19.16
CA SER A 69 21.25 0.49 -18.21
C SER A 69 19.83 0.27 -17.67
N SER A 70 18.95 -0.36 -18.45
CA SER A 70 17.59 -0.73 -18.03
C SER A 70 17.55 -1.92 -17.06
N GLN A 71 18.59 -2.76 -17.06
CA GLN A 71 18.69 -3.95 -16.21
C GLN A 71 19.65 -3.76 -15.03
N LEU A 72 20.47 -2.71 -15.04
CA LEU A 72 21.39 -2.41 -13.95
C LEU A 72 20.70 -2.25 -12.57
N PRO A 73 19.51 -1.60 -12.45
CA PRO A 73 18.75 -1.60 -11.20
C PRO A 73 18.27 -3.00 -10.78
N ILE A 74 17.97 -3.87 -11.75
CA ILE A 74 17.55 -5.26 -11.51
C ILE A 74 18.73 -6.08 -10.96
N ALA A 75 19.90 -5.92 -11.59
CA ALA A 75 21.14 -6.53 -11.12
C ALA A 75 21.50 -6.06 -9.71
N TYR A 76 21.32 -4.77 -9.43
CA TYR A 76 21.55 -4.21 -8.11
C TYR A 76 20.62 -4.79 -7.03
N LEU A 77 19.32 -4.93 -7.30
CA LEU A 77 18.37 -5.56 -6.38
C LEU A 77 18.59 -7.07 -6.19
N ALA A 78 19.43 -7.68 -7.03
CA ALA A 78 19.84 -9.08 -6.92
C ALA A 78 21.23 -9.24 -6.28
N ARG A 79 21.93 -8.13 -6.00
CA ARG A 79 23.35 -8.14 -5.63
C ARG A 79 23.63 -8.93 -4.35
N HIS A 80 22.71 -8.94 -3.39
CA HIS A 80 22.87 -9.68 -2.14
C HIS A 80 23.04 -11.19 -2.36
N HIS A 81 22.63 -11.69 -3.52
CA HIS A 81 22.77 -13.09 -3.90
C HIS A 81 23.99 -13.37 -4.79
N VAL A 82 24.60 -12.35 -5.38
CA VAL A 82 25.73 -12.50 -6.32
C VAL A 82 27.03 -11.84 -5.83
N ASP A 83 26.98 -11.06 -4.74
CA ASP A 83 28.16 -10.47 -4.13
C ASP A 83 28.86 -11.47 -3.20
N GLU A 84 30.02 -11.94 -3.62
CA GLU A 84 30.88 -12.85 -2.86
C GLU A 84 31.60 -12.17 -1.69
N GLU A 85 31.76 -10.84 -1.73
CA GLU A 85 32.53 -10.07 -0.73
C GLU A 85 31.68 -9.58 0.45
N GLY A 86 30.36 -9.80 0.39
CA GLY A 86 29.42 -9.46 1.45
C GLY A 86 29.05 -7.98 1.43
N PHE A 87 28.12 -7.63 0.54
CA PHE A 87 27.60 -6.28 0.42
C PHE A 87 27.04 -5.76 1.76
N VAL A 88 27.44 -4.54 2.16
CA VAL A 88 26.91 -3.84 3.33
C VAL A 88 26.46 -2.44 2.94
N TRP A 89 25.18 -2.13 3.20
CA TRP A 89 24.66 -0.76 3.13
C TRP A 89 24.63 -0.13 4.52
N THR A 90 25.30 1.00 4.69
CA THR A 90 25.27 1.75 5.95
C THR A 90 24.08 2.71 5.94
N GLU A 91 23.04 2.34 6.68
CA GLU A 91 21.83 3.14 6.84
C GLU A 91 22.03 4.32 7.80
N ASN A 92 21.47 5.47 7.45
CA ASN A 92 21.39 6.68 8.25
C ASN A 92 19.94 7.02 8.54
N TYR A 93 19.68 7.37 9.79
CA TYR A 93 18.35 7.67 10.28
C TYR A 93 18.24 9.10 10.78
N VAL A 94 17.11 9.74 10.47
CA VAL A 94 16.73 11.07 10.97
C VAL A 94 15.45 10.93 11.80
N GLN A 95 15.44 11.54 12.98
CA GLN A 95 14.27 11.53 13.85
C GLN A 95 13.18 12.47 13.32
N GLU A 96 11.96 11.96 13.23
CA GLU A 96 10.73 12.67 12.90
C GLU A 96 9.77 12.55 14.08
N THR A 97 9.44 13.66 14.74
CA THR A 97 8.46 13.67 15.82
C THR A 97 7.05 13.80 15.24
N MET A 98 6.21 12.82 15.55
CA MET A 98 4.82 12.75 15.11
C MET A 98 3.91 13.65 15.96
N ASP A 99 2.68 13.87 15.49
CA ASP A 99 1.67 14.71 16.14
C ASP A 99 1.23 14.22 17.54
N ASN A 100 1.36 12.93 17.82
CA ASN A 100 1.10 12.34 19.14
C ASN A 100 2.35 12.31 20.05
N GLY A 101 3.49 12.85 19.60
CA GLY A 101 4.75 12.83 20.33
C GLY A 101 5.62 11.58 20.14
N ASP A 102 5.16 10.58 19.38
CA ASP A 102 5.99 9.44 19.00
C ASP A 102 7.18 9.92 18.15
N VAL A 103 8.34 9.27 18.29
CA VAL A 103 9.52 9.54 17.48
C VAL A 103 9.73 8.40 16.49
N TYR A 104 9.65 8.71 15.21
CA TYR A 104 9.93 7.80 14.11
C TYR A 104 11.35 8.02 13.59
N ASN A 105 12.15 6.95 13.52
CA ASN A 105 13.47 7.00 12.87
C ASN A 105 13.27 6.78 11.36
N ARG A 106 13.24 7.88 10.61
CA ARG A 106 13.12 7.86 9.15
C ARG A 106 14.46 7.54 8.50
N LEU A 107 14.48 6.56 7.60
CA LEU A 107 15.65 6.26 6.78
C LEU A 107 15.91 7.39 5.76
N ASP A 108 17.09 8.00 5.82
CA ASP A 108 17.44 9.19 5.03
C ASP A 108 18.17 8.83 3.71
N ASN A 109 18.90 7.72 3.72
CA ASN A 109 19.59 7.15 2.56
C ASN A 109 19.11 5.70 2.33
N PRO A 110 17.87 5.50 1.85
CA PRO A 110 17.39 4.15 1.62
C PRO A 110 18.24 3.42 0.58
N ASP A 111 18.51 2.15 0.85
CA ASP A 111 18.93 1.25 -0.20
C ASP A 111 17.78 1.04 -1.20
N LEU A 112 18.10 0.55 -2.39
CA LEU A 112 17.07 0.27 -3.39
C LEU A 112 16.10 -0.84 -2.88
N GLU A 113 16.59 -1.80 -2.10
CA GLU A 113 15.80 -2.87 -1.47
C GLU A 113 14.87 -2.37 -0.35
N ASP A 114 15.17 -1.23 0.28
CA ASP A 114 14.27 -0.63 1.29
C ASP A 114 12.99 -0.04 0.66
N VAL A 115 13.03 0.17 -0.65
CA VAL A 115 12.03 0.93 -1.41
C VAL A 115 11.31 0.06 -2.40
N TYR A 116 12.00 -0.92 -2.97
CA TYR A 116 11.51 -1.76 -4.05
C TYR A 116 11.64 -3.25 -3.71
N MET A 117 10.64 -4.02 -4.13
CA MET A 117 10.65 -5.47 -4.02
C MET A 117 11.65 -6.08 -5.00
N THR A 118 12.02 -7.33 -4.73
CA THR A 118 12.77 -8.17 -5.66
C THR A 118 12.12 -8.13 -7.05
N PRO A 119 12.90 -7.93 -8.12
CA PRO A 119 12.37 -7.85 -9.46
C PRO A 119 11.55 -9.08 -9.87
N ARG A 120 10.52 -8.83 -10.68
CA ARG A 120 9.67 -9.85 -11.27
C ARG A 120 9.73 -9.78 -12.79
N TRP A 121 9.73 -10.93 -13.45
CA TRP A 121 9.63 -11.01 -14.89
C TRP A 121 8.16 -10.88 -15.34
N ASP A 122 7.86 -9.91 -16.19
CA ASP A 122 6.56 -9.79 -16.84
C ASP A 122 6.59 -10.55 -18.18
N GLU A 123 6.03 -11.76 -18.20
CA GLU A 123 5.96 -12.60 -19.41
C GLU A 123 5.18 -11.94 -20.55
N SER A 124 4.20 -11.08 -20.25
CA SER A 124 3.40 -10.41 -21.28
C SER A 124 4.18 -9.29 -21.99
N GLN A 125 5.11 -8.67 -21.28
CA GLN A 125 5.91 -7.55 -21.78
C GLN A 125 7.35 -7.94 -22.12
N GLY A 126 7.78 -9.16 -21.76
CA GLY A 126 9.13 -9.67 -22.00
C GLY A 126 10.21 -8.83 -21.31
N LYS A 127 9.96 -8.36 -20.09
CA LYS A 127 10.90 -7.51 -19.35
C LYS A 127 10.80 -7.70 -17.84
N TRP A 128 11.84 -7.27 -17.13
CA TRP A 128 11.82 -7.09 -15.69
C TRP A 128 10.98 -5.88 -15.29
N ILE A 129 10.23 -6.04 -14.21
CA ILE A 129 9.51 -4.99 -13.52
C ILE A 129 9.95 -4.95 -12.06
N VAL A 130 9.92 -3.74 -11.50
CA VAL A 130 10.26 -3.47 -10.12
C VAL A 130 9.05 -2.86 -9.46
N GLU A 131 8.60 -3.47 -8.37
CA GLU A 131 7.40 -3.07 -7.64
C GLU A 131 7.81 -2.28 -6.40
N GLN A 132 7.13 -1.17 -6.12
CA GLN A 132 7.40 -0.39 -4.91
C GLN A 132 6.88 -1.14 -3.67
N ILE A 133 7.67 -1.16 -2.60
CA ILE A 133 7.22 -1.66 -1.29
C ILE A 133 6.24 -0.63 -0.72
N LEU A 134 5.00 -1.06 -0.48
CA LEU A 134 3.95 -0.23 0.12
C LEU A 134 3.55 -0.81 1.48
N LYS A 135 3.35 0.05 2.47
CA LYS A 135 2.80 -0.35 3.77
C LYS A 135 1.38 0.16 3.91
N GLU A 136 0.55 -0.67 4.52
CA GLU A 136 -0.86 -0.34 4.70
C GLU A 136 -1.02 0.88 5.62
N GLN A 137 -1.85 1.83 5.21
CA GLN A 137 -2.28 2.94 6.06
C GLN A 137 -3.68 2.65 6.59
N ARG A 138 -3.89 2.85 7.90
CA ARG A 138 -5.13 2.50 8.59
C ARG A 138 -5.69 3.65 9.41
N ASN A 139 -7.02 3.71 9.46
CA ASN A 139 -7.78 4.50 10.43
C ASN A 139 -9.18 3.86 10.52
N ASN A 140 -9.41 3.08 11.57
CA ASN A 140 -10.65 2.32 11.74
C ASN A 140 -11.87 3.25 11.84
N ALA A 141 -11.71 4.43 12.44
CA ALA A 141 -12.80 5.39 12.57
C ALA A 141 -13.15 6.06 11.23
N GLN A 142 -12.14 6.36 10.40
CA GLN A 142 -12.39 6.82 9.03
C GLN A 142 -13.09 5.73 8.19
N ALA A 143 -12.67 4.47 8.33
CA ALA A 143 -13.28 3.35 7.61
C ALA A 143 -14.76 3.17 8.00
N GLU A 144 -15.06 3.20 9.30
CA GLU A 144 -16.43 3.16 9.81
C GLU A 144 -17.24 4.40 9.37
N ALA A 145 -16.65 5.59 9.36
CA ALA A 145 -17.30 6.80 8.86
C ALA A 145 -17.67 6.68 7.37
N LYS A 146 -16.76 6.17 6.53
CA LYS A 146 -17.04 5.88 5.11
C LYS A 146 -18.16 4.86 4.95
N ARG A 147 -18.17 3.81 5.78
CA ARG A 147 -19.23 2.80 5.77
C ARG A 147 -20.60 3.42 6.10
N ARG A 148 -20.69 4.24 7.14
CA ARG A 148 -21.95 4.92 7.51
C ARG A 148 -22.40 5.94 6.47
N LYS A 149 -21.46 6.70 5.89
CA LYS A 149 -21.74 7.62 4.78
C LYS A 149 -22.35 6.86 3.59
N SER A 150 -21.69 5.80 3.14
CA SER A 150 -22.16 4.96 2.02
C SER A 150 -23.55 4.38 2.30
N TYR A 151 -23.79 3.91 3.53
CA TYR A 151 -25.11 3.44 3.94
C TYR A 151 -26.21 4.51 3.75
N VAL A 152 -25.98 5.74 4.25
CA VAL A 152 -26.95 6.84 4.09
C VAL A 152 -27.10 7.27 2.64
N GLU A 153 -26.01 7.42 1.88
CA GLU A 153 -26.05 7.78 0.45
C GLU A 153 -26.81 6.75 -0.38
N THR A 154 -26.69 5.46 -0.04
CA THR A 154 -27.37 4.39 -0.76
C THR A 154 -28.89 4.49 -0.62
N TYR A 155 -29.41 4.77 0.59
CA TYR A 155 -30.85 4.98 0.77
C TYR A 155 -31.31 6.32 0.19
N TYR A 156 -30.55 7.39 0.40
CA TYR A 156 -30.91 8.72 -0.07
C TYR A 156 -30.98 8.83 -1.59
N SER A 157 -30.15 8.07 -2.31
CA SER A 157 -30.19 8.02 -3.78
C SER A 157 -31.39 7.25 -4.36
N GLN A 158 -32.11 6.47 -3.54
CA GLN A 158 -33.20 5.58 -3.99
C GLN A 158 -34.58 6.02 -3.54
N TYR A 159 -34.68 6.79 -2.45
CA TYR A 159 -35.95 7.14 -1.82
C TYR A 159 -36.00 8.62 -1.49
N ASP A 160 -37.21 9.19 -1.58
CA ASP A 160 -37.52 10.52 -1.03
C ASP A 160 -38.19 10.36 0.34
N PHE A 161 -37.63 11.00 1.37
CA PHE A 161 -38.10 10.92 2.75
C PHE A 161 -38.89 12.16 3.20
N GLY A 162 -39.11 13.10 2.29
CA GLY A 162 -39.72 14.40 2.59
C GLY A 162 -38.72 15.41 3.13
N ALA A 163 -39.08 16.70 3.01
CA ALA A 163 -38.17 17.83 3.22
C ALA A 163 -37.44 17.80 4.57
N ASP A 164 -38.14 17.47 5.66
CA ASP A 164 -37.57 17.46 7.01
C ASP A 164 -36.50 16.38 7.19
N VAL A 165 -36.75 15.16 6.69
CA VAL A 165 -35.79 14.05 6.80
C VAL A 165 -34.63 14.23 5.81
N ASN A 166 -34.92 14.68 4.59
CA ASN A 166 -33.89 14.97 3.60
C ASN A 166 -32.91 16.04 4.09
N ALA A 167 -33.40 17.10 4.74
CA ALA A 167 -32.54 18.14 5.35
C ALA A 167 -31.61 17.57 6.43
N LYS A 168 -32.08 16.60 7.23
CA LYS A 168 -31.24 15.89 8.22
C LYS A 168 -30.19 15.01 7.55
N ILE A 169 -30.57 14.30 6.49
CA ILE A 169 -29.64 13.49 5.69
C ILE A 169 -28.54 14.36 5.10
N ASP A 170 -28.88 15.48 4.47
CA ASP A 170 -27.91 16.42 3.89
C ASP A 170 -26.94 16.95 4.96
N ALA A 171 -27.46 17.39 6.11
CA ALA A 171 -26.63 17.85 7.23
C ALA A 171 -25.70 16.74 7.74
N TYR A 172 -26.18 15.50 7.84
CA TYR A 172 -25.37 14.35 8.22
C TYR A 172 -24.27 14.06 7.20
N LEU A 173 -24.59 14.03 5.89
CA LEU A 173 -23.64 13.75 4.81
C LEU A 173 -22.52 14.80 4.74
N VAL A 174 -22.86 16.07 4.97
CA VAL A 174 -21.87 17.15 5.11
C VAL A 174 -20.98 16.90 6.33
N GLY A 175 -21.57 16.64 7.50
CA GLY A 175 -20.83 16.41 8.75
C GLY A 175 -19.87 15.21 8.67
N ILE A 176 -20.34 14.07 8.16
CA ILE A 176 -19.51 12.87 8.06
C ILE A 176 -18.44 13.00 6.97
N THR A 177 -18.70 13.74 5.89
CA THR A 177 -17.68 14.05 4.88
C THR A 177 -16.58 14.92 5.47
N SER A 178 -16.94 15.96 6.23
CA SER A 178 -15.98 16.78 6.97
C SER A 178 -15.15 15.95 7.95
N TYR A 179 -15.78 15.02 8.68
CA TYR A 179 -15.07 14.08 9.56
C TYR A 179 -14.07 13.19 8.80
N ILE A 180 -14.48 12.59 7.67
CA ILE A 180 -13.62 11.73 6.85
C ILE A 180 -12.38 12.50 6.36
N ASN A 181 -12.56 13.76 5.95
CA ASN A 181 -11.49 14.62 5.45
C ASN A 181 -10.54 15.07 6.57
N ALA A 182 -11.06 15.36 7.76
CA ALA A 182 -10.27 15.76 8.92
C ALA A 182 -9.50 14.58 9.56
N ASN A 183 -9.91 13.34 9.29
CA ASN A 183 -9.33 12.13 9.89
C ASN A 183 -8.74 11.22 8.80
N PRO A 184 -7.56 11.55 8.23
CA PRO A 184 -6.93 10.73 7.20
C PRO A 184 -6.50 9.37 7.75
N LYS A 185 -6.11 8.47 6.84
CA LYS A 185 -5.43 7.24 7.24
C LYS A 185 -4.08 7.57 7.86
N TYR A 186 -3.71 6.86 8.92
CA TYR A 186 -2.42 7.01 9.57
C TYR A 186 -1.40 6.06 8.95
N LYS A 187 -0.15 6.53 8.83
CA LYS A 187 1.01 5.74 8.42
C LYS A 187 1.46 4.89 9.59
N THR A 188 0.86 3.71 9.75
CA THR A 188 0.95 2.92 11.00
C THR A 188 2.37 2.56 11.42
N TRP A 189 3.31 2.49 10.48
CA TRP A 189 4.73 2.23 10.75
C TRP A 189 5.48 3.41 11.39
N LYS A 190 4.88 4.61 11.42
CA LYS A 190 5.46 5.79 12.09
C LYS A 190 4.99 5.95 13.54
N TYR A 191 3.98 5.21 13.97
CA TYR A 191 3.32 5.38 15.27
C TYR A 191 3.51 4.13 16.14
N THR A 192 3.92 4.33 17.39
CA THR A 192 3.88 3.27 18.40
C THR A 192 2.46 3.08 18.91
N THR A 193 1.76 4.19 19.15
CA THR A 193 0.34 4.19 19.53
C THR A 193 -0.44 5.03 18.52
N GLN A 194 -1.43 4.43 17.85
CA GLN A 194 -2.24 5.19 16.90
C GLN A 194 -2.99 6.32 17.60
N PRO A 195 -3.04 7.53 17.01
CA PRO A 195 -3.85 8.61 17.54
C PRO A 195 -5.29 8.16 17.73
N THR A 196 -5.87 8.46 18.90
CA THR A 196 -7.29 8.19 19.15
C THR A 196 -8.12 9.16 18.30
N PRO A 197 -8.89 8.67 17.32
CA PRO A 197 -9.71 9.55 16.50
C PRO A 197 -10.86 10.15 17.34
N PRO A 198 -11.33 11.36 17.01
CA PRO A 198 -12.53 11.93 17.61
C PRO A 198 -13.76 11.06 17.32
N ASP A 199 -14.82 11.25 18.10
CA ASP A 199 -16.06 10.49 17.95
C ASP A 199 -16.64 10.61 16.54
N ILE A 200 -16.97 9.47 15.96
CA ILE A 200 -17.56 9.38 14.62
C ILE A 200 -18.99 9.93 14.67
N PRO A 201 -19.37 10.87 13.76
CA PRO A 201 -20.74 11.33 13.64
C PRO A 201 -21.74 10.18 13.59
N LYS A 202 -22.72 10.22 14.49
CA LYS A 202 -23.80 9.23 14.57
C LYS A 202 -24.88 9.59 13.56
N ILE A 203 -25.51 8.57 12.97
CA ILE A 203 -26.70 8.77 12.14
C ILE A 203 -27.83 9.23 13.05
N ASP A 204 -28.53 10.29 12.65
CA ASP A 204 -29.67 10.82 13.41
C ASP A 204 -30.77 9.74 13.56
N ALA A 205 -31.42 9.72 14.73
CA ALA A 205 -32.42 8.72 15.05
C ALA A 205 -33.63 8.76 14.09
N ASP A 206 -34.00 9.93 13.60
CA ASP A 206 -35.12 10.06 12.65
C ASP A 206 -34.75 9.52 11.26
N ILE A 207 -33.49 9.67 10.84
CA ILE A 207 -32.97 9.03 9.63
C ILE A 207 -33.03 7.51 9.77
N MET A 208 -32.53 6.97 10.89
CA MET A 208 -32.57 5.52 11.16
C MET A 208 -34.01 4.99 11.19
N LYS A 209 -34.94 5.74 11.78
CA LYS A 209 -36.36 5.39 11.81
C LYS A 209 -36.97 5.39 10.41
N ALA A 210 -36.60 6.34 9.56
CA ALA A 210 -37.05 6.39 8.17
C ALA A 210 -36.55 5.19 7.36
N PHE A 211 -35.33 4.71 7.63
CA PHE A 211 -34.74 3.58 6.91
C PHE A 211 -35.26 2.21 7.37
N LYS A 212 -35.70 2.08 8.64
CA LYS A 212 -36.03 0.81 9.30
C LYS A 212 -37.03 -0.09 8.55
N ASN A 213 -37.91 0.49 7.73
CA ASN A 213 -38.96 -0.24 7.02
C ASN A 213 -38.71 -0.38 5.52
N LEU A 214 -37.53 0.04 5.02
CA LEU A 214 -37.19 -0.04 3.62
C LEU A 214 -36.39 -1.32 3.32
N PRO A 215 -36.59 -1.93 2.13
CA PRO A 215 -35.79 -3.07 1.74
C PRO A 215 -34.31 -2.70 1.67
N LEU A 216 -33.44 -3.65 1.98
CA LEU A 216 -31.99 -3.44 1.86
C LEU A 216 -31.67 -3.10 0.40
N PRO A 217 -30.93 -2.01 0.14
CA PRO A 217 -30.59 -1.62 -1.21
C PRO A 217 -29.74 -2.70 -1.89
N HIS A 218 -29.97 -2.91 -3.19
CA HIS A 218 -29.38 -4.00 -3.99
C HIS A 218 -27.84 -4.10 -3.93
N SER A 219 -27.13 -3.02 -3.60
CA SER A 219 -25.67 -2.99 -3.42
C SER A 219 -25.17 -3.74 -2.17
N TYR A 220 -26.03 -4.03 -1.20
CA TYR A 220 -25.70 -4.83 0.00
C TYR A 220 -26.15 -6.29 -0.10
N ALA A 221 -26.96 -6.66 -1.09
CA ALA A 221 -27.48 -8.01 -1.25
C ALA A 221 -26.48 -8.99 -1.90
N LEU A 222 -25.41 -8.48 -2.52
CA LEU A 222 -24.37 -9.27 -3.19
C LEU A 222 -23.07 -9.27 -2.37
N GLY A 223 -23.09 -9.91 -1.19
CA GLY A 223 -21.97 -10.67 -0.63
C GLY A 223 -20.60 -10.01 -0.35
N GLY A 224 -20.49 -8.68 -0.21
CA GLY A 224 -19.18 -8.02 0.03
C GLY A 224 -19.02 -7.21 1.32
N GLY A 225 -20.08 -7.04 2.13
CA GLY A 225 -20.03 -6.21 3.34
C GLY A 225 -20.02 -7.03 4.63
N PRO A 226 -19.29 -6.62 5.69
CA PRO A 226 -19.37 -7.28 6.99
C PRO A 226 -20.78 -7.16 7.57
N VAL A 227 -21.25 -8.27 8.14
CA VAL A 227 -22.55 -8.43 8.80
C VAL A 227 -22.74 -7.33 9.85
N LEU A 228 -23.83 -6.57 9.71
CA LEU A 228 -24.28 -5.60 10.70
C LEU A 228 -24.80 -6.34 11.93
N THR A 229 -23.99 -6.47 12.98
CA THR A 229 -24.52 -6.70 14.34
C THR A 229 -24.93 -5.35 14.93
N PHE A 230 -26.23 -5.15 15.12
CA PHE A 230 -26.75 -3.97 15.82
C PHE A 230 -26.48 -4.11 17.32
N PRO A 231 -25.92 -3.09 18.00
CA PRO A 231 -25.80 -3.09 19.45
C PRO A 231 -27.19 -2.82 20.04
N GLY A 232 -27.87 -3.86 20.51
CA GLY A 232 -29.16 -3.71 21.19
C GLY A 232 -30.07 -4.95 21.24
N GLU A 233 -29.82 -6.00 20.45
CA GLU A 233 -30.54 -7.26 20.62
C GLU A 233 -29.82 -8.14 21.65
N THR A 234 -30.14 -7.92 22.93
CA THR A 234 -30.02 -8.99 23.91
C THR A 234 -30.92 -10.13 23.47
N ALA A 235 -30.31 -11.27 23.14
CA ALA A 235 -31.01 -12.52 22.99
C ALA A 235 -31.64 -12.90 24.34
N GLU A 236 -32.95 -12.67 24.47
CA GLU A 236 -33.75 -13.31 25.49
C GLU A 236 -34.57 -14.42 24.85
N GLY A 237 -34.38 -15.64 25.36
CA GLY A 237 -35.37 -16.71 25.50
C GLY A 237 -35.98 -17.30 24.23
#